data_AF-A0A835SJ05-F1
#
_entry.id   AF-A0A835SJ05-F1
#
_cell.length_a   1.000
_cell.length_b   1.000
_cell.length_c   1.000
_cell.angle_alpha   90.00
_cell.angle_beta   90.00
_cell.angle_gamma   90.00
#
_symmetry.space_group_name_H-M   'P 1'
#
loop_
_entity.id
_entity.type
_entity.pdbx_description
1 polymer ?
#
loop_
_entity_poly.entity_id
_entity_poly.type
_entity_poly.pdbx_seq_one_letter_code
_entity_poly.pdbx_strand_id
1 'polypeptide(L)'
;MTLVNLISALAKASNAWEKYDKDRNGTLSLKECEQIFNSEEICEAVEMVTNMHCKHYTAADLEPYFKRADGDRSGTLSRSEFLALYLAVATERVKKNPLLLAEALLGFIDKDKNGVLEGSEVKALLTILGFAPILLMPIPGFVKIEYKAILKSLGSGLEGRK
;
A
#
# COMPACT_ATOMS: atom_id res chain seq x y z
N MET A 1 0.55 -16.02 -7.13
CA MET A 1 0.31 -14.60 -6.81
C MET A 1 0.15 -13.84 -8.10
N THR A 2 -1.08 -13.47 -8.43
CA THR A 2 -1.42 -12.62 -9.57
C THR A 2 -1.53 -11.16 -9.09
N LEU A 3 -1.31 -10.21 -9.99
CA LEU A 3 -1.47 -8.79 -9.70
C LEU A 3 -2.87 -8.48 -9.13
N VAL A 4 -3.89 -9.16 -9.68
CA VAL A 4 -5.29 -9.01 -9.27
C VAL A 4 -5.48 -9.34 -7.79
N ASN A 5 -4.87 -10.40 -7.27
CA ASN A 5 -4.98 -10.78 -5.86
C ASN A 5 -4.36 -9.72 -4.94
N LEU A 6 -3.24 -9.11 -5.33
CA LEU A 6 -2.61 -8.03 -4.57
C LEU A 6 -3.45 -6.76 -4.55
N ILE A 7 -4.03 -6.37 -5.69
CA ILE A 7 -4.91 -5.20 -5.79
C ILE A 7 -6.16 -5.39 -4.92
N SER A 8 -6.78 -6.58 -4.96
CA SER A 8 -7.93 -6.91 -4.12
C SER A 8 -7.57 -6.92 -2.63
N ALA A 9 -6.40 -7.43 -2.28
CA ALA A 9 -5.92 -7.42 -0.90
C ALA A 9 -5.60 -6.01 -0.39
N LEU A 10 -5.02 -5.15 -1.23
CA LEU A 10 -4.82 -3.73 -0.94
C LEU A 10 -6.15 -3.01 -0.73
N ALA A 11 -7.17 -3.31 -1.53
CA ALA A 11 -8.50 -2.75 -1.35
C ALA A 11 -9.12 -3.15 -0.02
N LYS A 12 -9.01 -4.43 0.37
CA LYS A 12 -9.45 -4.90 1.69
C LYS A 12 -8.69 -4.23 2.82
N ALA A 13 -7.35 -4.14 2.72
CA ALA A 13 -6.52 -3.49 3.71
C ALA A 13 -6.82 -1.99 3.84
N SER A 14 -7.05 -1.31 2.73
CA SER A 14 -7.45 0.11 2.72
C SER A 14 -8.83 0.32 3.35
N ASN A 15 -9.78 -0.59 3.13
CA ASN A 15 -11.12 -0.47 3.71
C ASN A 15 -11.09 -0.77 5.22
N ALA A 16 -10.27 -1.75 5.64
CA ALA A 16 -9.99 -2.00 7.05
C ALA A 16 -9.35 -0.78 7.71
N TRP A 17 -8.38 -0.13 7.06
CA TRP A 17 -7.79 1.13 7.54
C TRP A 17 -8.85 2.20 7.82
N GLU A 18 -9.76 2.46 6.88
CA GLU A 18 -10.83 3.47 7.06
C GLU A 18 -11.83 3.12 8.17
N LYS A 19 -12.01 1.82 8.46
CA LYS A 19 -12.90 1.33 9.51
C LYS A 19 -12.30 1.44 10.90
N TYR A 20 -10.98 1.37 11.01
CA TYR A 20 -10.26 1.36 12.27
C TYR A 20 -9.56 2.69 12.61
N ASP A 21 -9.43 3.62 11.67
CA ASP A 21 -9.16 5.06 11.90
C ASP A 21 -10.39 5.70 12.58
N LYS A 22 -10.60 5.34 13.86
CA LYS A 22 -11.82 5.64 14.62
C LYS A 22 -11.95 7.12 14.94
N ASP A 23 -10.84 7.79 15.16
CA ASP A 23 -10.82 9.22 15.43
C ASP A 23 -10.74 10.05 14.13
N ARG A 24 -10.66 9.38 12.96
CA ARG A 24 -10.55 9.99 11.63
C ARG A 24 -9.42 11.01 11.59
N ASN A 25 -8.38 10.79 12.38
CA ASN A 25 -7.24 11.69 12.44
C ASN A 25 -6.32 11.51 11.22
N GLY A 26 -6.57 10.47 10.40
CA GLY A 26 -5.80 10.17 9.20
C GLY A 26 -4.54 9.34 9.45
N THR A 27 -4.37 8.80 10.66
CA THR A 27 -3.20 8.06 11.12
C THR A 27 -3.60 6.90 12.04
N LEU A 28 -2.83 5.82 12.03
CA LEU A 28 -3.04 4.65 12.88
C LEU A 28 -2.00 4.58 13.99
N SER A 29 -2.50 4.48 15.20
CA SER A 29 -1.70 4.16 16.38
C SER A 29 -1.25 2.70 16.36
N LEU A 30 -0.21 2.37 17.11
CA LEU A 30 0.29 0.99 17.23
C LEU A 30 -0.80 0.01 17.74
N LYS A 31 -1.67 0.45 18.66
CA LYS A 31 -2.82 -0.32 19.13
C LYS A 31 -3.88 -0.57 18.05
N GLU A 32 -4.11 0.41 17.18
CA GLU A 32 -5.07 0.28 16.09
C GLU A 32 -4.52 -0.63 14.98
N CYS A 33 -3.22 -0.55 14.72
CA CYS A 33 -2.53 -1.51 13.86
C CYS A 33 -2.64 -2.93 14.41
N GLU A 34 -2.42 -3.15 15.71
CA GLU A 34 -2.61 -4.46 16.33
C GLU A 34 -4.04 -4.98 16.12
N GLN A 35 -5.06 -4.14 16.30
CA GLN A 35 -6.45 -4.55 16.08
C GLN A 35 -6.75 -4.85 14.61
N ILE A 36 -6.22 -4.06 13.67
CA ILE A 36 -6.37 -4.26 12.24
C ILE A 36 -5.68 -5.54 11.78
N PHE A 37 -4.44 -5.79 12.22
CA PHE A 37 -3.69 -6.99 11.82
C PHE A 37 -4.28 -8.29 12.34
N ASN A 38 -5.02 -8.22 13.45
CA ASN A 38 -5.77 -9.35 14.00
C ASN A 38 -7.23 -9.40 13.50
N SER A 39 -7.64 -8.49 12.61
CA SER A 39 -8.98 -8.49 12.05
C SER A 39 -9.11 -9.51 10.92
N GLU A 40 -10.32 -10.04 10.74
CA GLU A 40 -10.60 -10.97 9.65
C GLU A 40 -10.32 -10.34 8.28
N GLU A 41 -10.54 -9.04 8.09
CA GLU A 41 -10.34 -8.39 6.80
C GLU A 41 -8.87 -8.39 6.36
N ILE A 42 -7.93 -8.09 7.26
CA ILE A 42 -6.50 -8.17 6.97
C ILE A 42 -6.05 -9.61 6.89
N CYS A 43 -6.58 -10.49 7.72
CA CYS A 43 -6.26 -11.90 7.66
C CYS A 43 -6.62 -12.53 6.32
N GLU A 44 -7.82 -12.28 5.82
CA GLU A 44 -8.22 -12.71 4.48
C GLU A 44 -7.35 -12.07 3.41
N ALA A 45 -7.01 -10.78 3.55
CA ALA A 45 -6.17 -10.08 2.58
C ALA A 45 -4.74 -10.66 2.54
N VAL A 46 -4.14 -10.94 3.70
CA VAL A 46 -2.83 -11.58 3.83
C VAL A 46 -2.88 -13.01 3.28
N GLU A 47 -3.95 -13.75 3.54
CA GLU A 47 -4.12 -15.11 3.04
C GLU A 47 -4.27 -15.13 1.51
N MET A 48 -5.01 -14.19 0.91
CA MET A 48 -5.12 -14.06 -0.56
C MET A 48 -3.78 -13.78 -1.25
N VAL A 49 -2.87 -13.08 -0.56
CA VAL A 49 -1.56 -12.69 -1.09
C VAL A 49 -0.54 -13.78 -0.82
N THR A 50 -0.46 -14.27 0.41
CA THR A 50 0.61 -15.15 0.89
C THR A 50 0.25 -16.62 0.85
N ASN A 51 -1.03 -16.96 0.67
CA ASN A 51 -1.57 -18.32 0.80
C ASN A 51 -1.18 -18.99 2.13
N MET A 52 -0.92 -18.16 3.15
CA MET A 52 -0.59 -18.57 4.51
C MET A 52 -1.65 -18.03 5.46
N HIS A 53 -2.02 -18.84 6.44
CA HIS A 53 -2.93 -18.41 7.48
C HIS A 53 -2.38 -17.21 8.25
N CYS A 54 -3.32 -16.36 8.63
CA CYS A 54 -3.06 -15.18 9.43
C CYS A 54 -2.46 -15.59 10.78
N LYS A 55 -1.40 -14.89 11.21
CA LYS A 55 -0.88 -15.05 12.57
C LYS A 55 -1.47 -13.95 13.42
N HIS A 56 -1.79 -14.28 14.67
CA HIS A 56 -2.06 -13.25 15.65
C HIS A 56 -0.77 -12.45 15.89
N TYR A 57 -0.82 -11.16 15.65
CA TYR A 57 0.31 -10.26 15.89
C TYR A 57 0.10 -9.53 17.21
N THR A 58 1.11 -9.49 18.06
CA THR A 58 1.07 -8.60 19.24
C THR A 58 1.70 -7.25 18.92
N ALA A 59 1.41 -6.24 19.74
CA ALA A 59 2.09 -4.95 19.69
C ALA A 59 3.62 -5.07 19.60
N ALA A 60 4.23 -6.02 20.33
CA ALA A 60 5.68 -6.24 20.33
C ALA A 60 6.19 -6.84 19.01
N ASP A 61 5.41 -7.72 18.36
CA ASP A 61 5.75 -8.27 17.05
C ASP A 61 5.64 -7.22 15.95
N LEU A 62 4.67 -6.31 16.06
CA LEU A 62 4.44 -5.24 15.08
C LEU A 62 5.36 -4.04 15.27
N GLU A 63 5.85 -3.77 16.48
CA GLU A 63 6.72 -2.63 16.77
C GLU A 63 7.91 -2.45 15.81
N PRO A 64 8.71 -3.49 15.46
CA PRO A 64 9.81 -3.33 14.52
C PRO A 64 9.33 -3.00 13.10
N TYR A 65 8.19 -3.54 12.68
CA TYR A 65 7.63 -3.23 11.36
C TYR A 65 6.99 -1.85 11.34
N PHE A 66 6.32 -1.47 12.43
CA PHE A 66 5.73 -0.15 12.65
C PHE A 66 6.82 0.93 12.56
N LYS A 67 7.93 0.78 13.31
CA LYS A 67 9.08 1.70 13.25
C LYS A 67 9.75 1.76 11.88
N ARG A 68 9.65 0.68 11.08
CA ARG A 68 10.21 0.63 9.73
C ARG A 68 9.31 1.33 8.71
N ALA A 69 8.00 1.25 8.93
CA ALA A 69 6.98 1.85 8.07
C ALA A 69 6.75 3.33 8.40
N ASP A 70 6.86 3.71 9.67
CA ASP A 70 6.84 5.08 10.19
C ASP A 70 8.11 5.82 9.74
N GLY A 71 8.11 6.26 8.48
CA GLY A 71 9.25 6.86 7.81
C GLY A 71 9.48 8.30 8.26
N ASP A 72 8.41 8.98 8.65
CA ASP A 72 8.45 10.34 9.18
C ASP A 72 8.71 10.41 10.70
N ARG A 73 8.69 9.25 11.38
CA ARG A 73 8.85 9.11 12.84
C ARG A 73 7.81 9.91 13.61
N SER A 74 6.60 10.03 13.06
CA SER A 74 5.47 10.66 13.71
C SER A 74 4.98 9.86 14.92
N GLY A 75 5.32 8.57 14.99
CA GLY A 75 4.81 7.64 16.01
C GLY A 75 3.41 7.11 15.69
N THR A 76 2.85 7.49 14.54
CA THR A 76 1.62 6.94 13.97
C THR A 76 1.88 6.50 12.53
N LEU A 77 1.00 5.67 11.96
CA LEU A 77 1.11 5.26 10.56
C LEU A 77 0.05 5.96 9.74
N SER A 78 0.47 6.83 8.83
CA SER A 78 -0.41 7.34 7.78
C SER A 78 -0.96 6.18 6.93
N ARG A 79 -2.05 6.44 6.19
CA ARG A 79 -2.68 5.46 5.28
C ARG A 79 -1.66 4.77 4.36
N SER A 80 -0.67 5.52 3.90
CA SER A 80 0.37 5.03 3.00
C SER A 80 1.41 4.17 3.70
N GLU A 81 1.83 4.56 4.90
CA GLU A 81 2.77 3.78 5.69
C GLU A 81 2.13 2.48 6.16
N PHE A 82 0.84 2.49 6.49
CA PHE A 82 0.09 1.26 6.78
C PHE A 82 -0.01 0.34 5.56
N LEU A 83 -0.33 0.86 4.37
CA LEU A 83 -0.39 0.03 3.16
C LEU A 83 1.00 -0.52 2.78
N ALA A 84 2.05 0.30 2.94
CA ALA A 84 3.44 -0.13 2.74
C ALA A 84 3.86 -1.20 3.74
N LEU A 85 3.50 -1.04 5.02
CA LEU A 85 3.68 -2.03 6.08
C LEU A 85 2.97 -3.34 5.75
N TYR A 86 1.69 -3.27 5.41
CA TYR A 86 0.86 -4.41 5.06
C TYR A 86 1.48 -5.19 3.89
N LEU A 87 1.89 -4.48 2.83
CA LEU A 87 2.59 -5.08 1.70
C LEU A 87 3.94 -5.65 2.10
N ALA A 88 4.73 -4.97 2.93
CA ALA A 88 6.01 -5.46 3.40
C ALA A 88 5.83 -6.75 4.21
N VAL A 89 4.86 -6.83 5.12
CA VAL A 89 4.56 -8.05 5.88
C VAL A 89 4.07 -9.17 4.95
N ALA A 90 3.20 -8.84 3.99
CA ALA A 90 2.71 -9.83 3.02
C ALA A 90 3.80 -10.31 2.05
N THR A 91 4.76 -9.46 1.69
CA THR A 91 5.85 -9.79 0.74
C THR A 91 7.13 -10.26 1.39
N GLU A 92 7.40 -9.94 2.64
CA GLU A 92 8.49 -10.57 3.40
C GLU A 92 8.21 -12.07 3.57
N ARG A 93 6.92 -12.44 3.69
CA ARG A 93 6.45 -13.83 3.60
C ARG A 93 6.59 -14.44 2.21
N VAL A 94 6.64 -13.61 1.16
CA VAL A 94 6.70 -14.04 -0.23
C VAL A 94 7.90 -13.37 -0.90
N LYS A 95 9.11 -13.90 -0.73
CA LYS A 95 10.40 -13.46 -1.34
C LYS A 95 10.29 -12.98 -2.80
N LYS A 96 9.74 -11.80 -3.09
CA LYS A 96 9.36 -11.41 -4.46
C LYS A 96 9.51 -9.94 -4.77
N ASN A 97 9.65 -9.74 -6.08
CA ASN A 97 10.11 -8.55 -6.79
C ASN A 97 9.45 -7.24 -6.33
N PRO A 98 10.24 -6.21 -5.99
CA PRO A 98 9.72 -4.87 -5.67
C PRO A 98 8.93 -4.23 -6.82
N LEU A 99 9.18 -4.66 -8.06
CA LEU A 99 8.42 -4.24 -9.23
C LEU A 99 6.96 -4.70 -9.20
N LEU A 100 6.70 -5.90 -8.67
CA LEU A 100 5.36 -6.47 -8.61
C LEU A 100 4.53 -5.78 -7.51
N LEU A 101 5.19 -5.31 -6.45
CA LEU A 101 4.62 -4.43 -5.44
C LEU A 101 4.27 -3.06 -6.00
N ALA A 102 5.20 -2.45 -6.72
CA ALA A 102 4.96 -1.16 -7.37
C ALA A 102 3.80 -1.29 -8.37
N GLU A 103 3.74 -2.35 -9.18
CA GLU A 103 2.65 -2.60 -10.11
C GLU A 103 1.29 -2.77 -9.40
N ALA A 104 1.27 -3.45 -8.25
CA ALA A 104 0.04 -3.64 -7.48
C ALA A 104 -0.43 -2.33 -6.83
N LEU A 105 0.47 -1.52 -6.28
CA LEU A 105 0.15 -0.21 -5.72
C LEU A 105 -0.37 0.74 -6.79
N LEU A 106 0.35 0.84 -7.90
CA LEU A 106 -0.03 1.73 -9.00
C LEU A 106 -1.33 1.24 -9.66
N GLY A 107 -1.51 -0.07 -9.80
CA GLY A 107 -2.75 -0.70 -10.26
C GLY A 107 -3.94 -0.59 -9.29
N PHE A 108 -3.70 -0.32 -8.01
CA PHE A 108 -4.74 -0.02 -7.04
C PHE A 108 -5.24 1.42 -7.16
N ILE A 109 -4.33 2.35 -7.49
CA ILE A 109 -4.66 3.77 -7.73
C ILE A 109 -5.35 3.96 -9.08
N ASP A 110 -4.88 3.23 -10.10
CA ASP A 110 -5.40 3.16 -11.46
C ASP A 110 -6.81 2.54 -11.45
N LYS A 111 -7.83 3.39 -11.31
CA LYS A 111 -9.23 2.99 -11.12
C LYS A 111 -9.80 2.32 -12.35
N ASP A 112 -9.43 2.81 -13.53
CA ASP A 112 -9.90 2.28 -14.81
C ASP A 112 -9.03 1.11 -15.32
N LYS A 113 -7.91 0.84 -14.64
CA LYS A 113 -6.95 -0.25 -14.90
C LYS A 113 -6.31 -0.16 -16.29
N ASN A 114 -6.29 1.02 -16.88
CA ASN A 114 -5.78 1.22 -18.24
C ASN A 114 -4.24 1.18 -18.30
N GLY A 115 -3.54 1.19 -17.15
CA GLY A 115 -2.08 1.20 -17.07
C GLY A 115 -1.44 2.60 -17.09
N VAL A 116 -2.24 3.64 -16.95
CA VAL A 116 -1.90 5.05 -17.03
C VAL A 116 -2.53 5.77 -15.85
N LEU A 117 -1.72 6.39 -14.99
CA LEU A 117 -2.24 7.24 -13.93
C LEU A 117 -2.56 8.63 -14.49
N GLU A 118 -3.84 8.97 -14.50
CA GLU A 118 -4.31 10.30 -14.87
C GLU A 118 -4.14 11.29 -13.70
N GLY A 119 -4.16 12.59 -13.98
CA GLY A 119 -3.93 13.63 -12.96
C GLY A 119 -4.86 13.51 -11.74
N SER A 120 -6.09 13.05 -11.94
CA SER A 120 -7.06 12.75 -10.88
C SER A 120 -6.62 11.61 -9.97
N GLU A 121 -6.02 10.57 -10.55
CA GLU A 121 -5.54 9.38 -9.86
C GLU A 121 -4.20 9.64 -9.18
N VAL A 122 -3.33 10.44 -9.80
CA VAL A 122 -2.11 10.96 -9.17
C VAL A 122 -2.45 11.83 -7.96
N LYS A 123 -3.48 12.68 -8.06
CA LYS A 123 -3.98 13.44 -6.89
C LYS A 123 -4.51 12.50 -5.82
N ALA A 124 -5.25 11.45 -6.18
CA ALA A 124 -5.74 10.46 -5.21
C ALA A 124 -4.58 9.74 -4.52
N LEU A 125 -3.56 9.32 -5.26
CA LEU A 125 -2.32 8.75 -4.72
C LEU A 125 -1.65 9.72 -3.76
N LEU A 126 -1.40 10.97 -4.18
CA LEU A 126 -0.72 11.95 -3.34
C LEU A 126 -1.53 12.30 -2.08
N THR A 127 -2.87 12.34 -2.19
CA THR A 127 -3.75 12.50 -1.03
C THR A 127 -3.64 11.31 -0.08
N ILE A 128 -3.60 10.08 -0.60
CA ILE A 128 -3.38 8.86 0.20
C ILE A 128 -1.99 8.88 0.86
N LEU A 129 -0.98 9.42 0.16
CA LEU A 129 0.40 9.68 0.65
C LEU A 129 0.50 10.85 1.64
N GLY A 130 -0.63 11.43 2.07
CA GLY A 130 -0.66 12.46 3.12
C GLY A 130 -0.36 13.87 2.63
N PHE A 131 -0.27 14.10 1.31
CA PHE A 131 -0.14 15.46 0.79
C PHE A 131 -1.45 16.23 0.95
N ALA A 132 -1.35 17.43 1.52
CA ALA A 132 -2.51 18.30 1.70
C ALA A 132 -3.18 18.61 0.35
N PRO A 133 -4.53 18.51 0.23
CA PRO A 133 -5.24 18.73 -1.03
C PRO A 133 -4.95 20.09 -1.70
N ILE A 134 -4.61 21.10 -0.89
CA ILE A 134 -4.28 22.45 -1.35
C ILE A 134 -3.01 22.47 -2.21
N LEU A 135 -2.04 21.58 -1.91
CA LEU A 135 -0.79 21.42 -2.65
C LEU A 135 -1.00 20.64 -3.96
N LEU A 136 -2.14 19.96 -4.08
CA LEU A 136 -2.47 19.09 -5.20
C LEU A 136 -3.35 19.80 -6.24
N MET A 137 -3.97 20.93 -5.90
CA MET A 137 -4.74 21.75 -6.85
C MET A 137 -3.98 22.12 -8.14
N PRO A 138 -2.68 22.49 -8.08
CA PRO A 138 -1.91 22.82 -9.29
C PRO A 138 -1.66 21.66 -10.24
N ILE A 139 -1.86 20.41 -9.80
CA ILE A 139 -1.61 19.24 -10.65
C ILE A 139 -2.64 19.26 -11.80
N PRO A 140 -2.21 19.40 -13.06
CA PRO A 140 -3.12 19.47 -14.18
C PRO A 140 -3.83 18.14 -14.41
N GLY A 141 -5.11 18.19 -14.81
CA GLY A 141 -5.88 16.99 -15.14
C GLY A 141 -5.34 16.21 -16.35
N PHE A 142 -4.52 16.84 -17.20
CA PHE A 142 -3.91 16.21 -18.37
C PHE A 142 -2.62 15.43 -18.06
N VAL A 143 -2.16 15.41 -16.81
CA VAL A 143 -1.02 14.56 -16.42
C VAL A 143 -1.41 13.11 -16.68
N LYS A 144 -0.55 12.39 -17.41
CA LYS A 144 -0.70 10.96 -17.70
C LYS A 144 0.64 10.29 -17.47
N ILE A 145 0.67 9.32 -16.56
CA ILE A 145 1.88 8.57 -16.22
C ILE A 145 1.65 7.11 -16.60
N GLU A 146 2.27 6.67 -17.70
CA GLU A 146 2.23 5.28 -18.15
C GLU A 146 3.10 4.39 -17.26
N TYR A 147 2.62 4.11 -16.05
CA TYR A 147 3.41 3.43 -15.04
C TYR A 147 3.77 1.99 -15.43
N LYS A 148 2.92 1.30 -16.21
CA LYS A 148 3.26 -0.05 -16.74
C LYS A 148 4.49 -0.02 -17.65
N ALA A 149 4.61 1.02 -18.48
CA ALA A 149 5.77 1.18 -19.35
C ALA A 149 7.04 1.47 -18.54
N ILE A 150 6.92 2.31 -17.51
CA ILE A 150 8.00 2.64 -16.58
C ILE A 150 8.48 1.38 -15.83
N LEU A 151 7.56 0.59 -15.28
CA LEU A 151 7.88 -0.65 -14.57
C LEU A 151 8.50 -1.71 -15.48
N LYS A 152 8.00 -1.84 -16.72
CA LYS A 152 8.58 -2.74 -17.72
C LYS A 152 10.01 -2.34 -18.09
N SER A 153 10.27 -1.04 -18.23
CA SER A 153 11.60 -0.48 -18.49
C SER A 153 12.55 -0.70 -17.31
N LEU A 154 12.09 -0.44 -16.07
CA LEU A 154 12.83 -0.71 -14.84
C LEU A 154 13.16 -2.20 -14.66
N GLY A 155 12.22 -3.10 -14.95
CA GLY A 155 12.45 -4.54 -14.92
C GLY A 155 13.50 -4.99 -15.92
N SER A 156 13.42 -4.49 -17.16
CA SER A 156 14.40 -4.79 -18.22
C SER A 156 15.80 -4.26 -17.86
N GLY A 157 15.89 -3.08 -17.23
CA GLY A 157 17.15 -2.50 -16.77
C GLY A 157 17.79 -3.23 -15.57
N LEU A 158 16.99 -3.90 -14.74
CA LEU A 158 17.46 -4.73 -13.63
C LEU A 158 17.94 -6.12 -14.10
N GLU A 159 17.37 -6.68 -15.16
CA GLU A 159 17.84 -7.93 -15.77
C GLU A 159 19.10 -7.76 -16.63
N GLY A 160 19.28 -6.60 -17.28
CA GLY A 160 20.46 -6.30 -18.10
C GLY A 160 21.73 -5.93 -17.34
N ARG A 161 21.71 -5.91 -16.00
CA ARG A 161 22.86 -5.59 -15.12
C ARG A 161 23.41 -6.80 -14.36
N LYS A 162 23.03 -8.03 -14.72
CA LYS A 162 23.60 -9.26 -14.17
C LYS A 162 24.79 -9.77 -15.00
#